data_AF-A0A7S1QVT9-F1
#
_entry.id   AF-A0A7S1QVT9-F1
#
_cell.length_a   1.000
_cell.length_b   1.000
_cell.length_c   1.000
_cell.angle_alpha   90.00
_cell.angle_beta   90.00
_cell.angle_gamma   90.00
#
_symmetry.space_group_name_H-M   'P 1'
#
loop_
_entity.id
_entity.type
_entity.pdbx_description
1 polymer ?
#
loop_
_entity_poly.entity_id
_entity_poly.type
_entity_poly.pdbx_seq_one_letter_code
_entity_poly.pdbx_strand_id
1 'polypeptide(L)'
;GDVMYRKERLVDELDRRIDMLNLQQDLAMQTFNPKAKFLSEQRAELEVERAEVQAFLEVLQQKAAAYVESFKPTEKALRAISNAFVHPIFELQRHNKARSRKLDQYYAATVHE
;
A
#
# COMPACT_ATOMS: atom_id res chain seq x y z
N GLY A 1 11.09 5.15 0.40
CA GLY A 1 10.76 3.76 0.06
C GLY A 1 9.88 3.11 1.10
N ASP A 2 10.39 2.87 2.31
CA ASP A 2 9.65 2.15 3.37
C ASP A 2 8.32 2.77 3.79
N VAL A 3 8.22 4.10 3.80
CA VAL A 3 6.95 4.79 4.13
C VAL A 3 5.91 4.54 3.05
N MET A 4 6.27 4.62 1.76
CA MET A 4 5.36 4.32 0.64
C MET A 4 4.91 2.87 0.69
N TYR A 5 5.85 1.91 0.83
CA TYR A 5 5.51 0.48 0.93
C TYR A 5 4.51 0.18 2.06
N ARG A 6 4.71 0.77 3.24
CA ARG A 6 3.78 0.59 4.38
C ARG A 6 2.41 1.21 4.12
N LYS A 7 2.38 2.36 3.45
CA LYS A 7 1.13 3.06 3.15
C LYS A 7 0.34 2.36 2.04
N GLU A 8 1.00 1.84 0.99
CA GLU A 8 0.38 0.98 -0.03
C GLU A 8 -0.26 -0.26 0.59
N ARG A 9 0.48 -0.93 1.49
CA ARG A 9 -0.04 -2.08 2.24
C ARG A 9 -1.23 -1.74 3.12
N LEU A 10 -1.23 -0.57 3.77
CA LEU A 10 -2.36 -0.12 4.58
C LEU A 10 -3.60 0.11 3.72
N VAL A 11 -3.46 0.65 2.49
CA VAL A 11 -4.58 0.77 1.55
C VAL A 11 -5.14 -0.61 1.21
N ASP A 12 -4.28 -1.58 0.86
CA ASP A 12 -4.72 -2.95 0.57
C ASP A 12 -5.48 -3.60 1.75
N GLU A 13 -5.04 -3.34 2.98
CA GLU A 13 -5.67 -3.87 4.19
C GLU A 13 -7.02 -3.18 4.49
N LEU A 14 -7.11 -1.86 4.30
CA LEU A 14 -8.35 -1.11 4.43
C LEU A 14 -9.37 -1.55 3.39
N ASP A 15 -8.95 -1.77 2.14
CA ASP A 15 -9.80 -2.28 1.05
C ASP A 15 -10.45 -3.62 1.42
N ARG A 16 -9.65 -4.59 1.86
CA ARG A 16 -10.18 -5.90 2.29
C ARG A 16 -11.19 -5.78 3.43
N ARG A 17 -10.95 -4.85 4.36
CA ARG A 17 -11.83 -4.64 5.51
C ARG A 17 -13.14 -3.98 5.10
N ILE A 18 -13.09 -3.00 4.19
CA ILE A 18 -14.26 -2.37 3.58
C ILE A 18 -15.11 -3.42 2.84
N ASP A 19 -14.48 -4.26 2.02
CA ASP A 19 -15.16 -5.35 1.30
C ASP A 19 -15.83 -6.35 2.24
N MET A 20 -15.16 -6.72 3.33
CA MET A 20 -15.75 -7.61 4.33
C MET A 20 -16.94 -6.97 5.05
N LEU A 21 -16.84 -5.69 5.42
CA LEU A 21 -17.95 -4.97 6.05
C LEU A 21 -19.13 -4.76 5.10
N ASN A 22 -18.87 -4.54 3.80
CA ASN A 22 -19.88 -4.52 2.75
C ASN A 22 -20.70 -5.81 2.76
N LEU A 23 -20.01 -6.95 2.69
CA LEU A 23 -20.68 -8.26 2.70
C LEU A 23 -21.49 -8.49 3.98
N GLN A 24 -20.94 -8.11 5.14
CA GLN A 24 -21.64 -8.23 6.42
C GLN A 24 -22.88 -7.33 6.49
N GLN A 25 -22.79 -6.11 5.96
CA GLN A 25 -23.92 -5.18 5.90
C GLN A 25 -25.03 -5.74 5.02
N ASP A 26 -24.69 -6.25 3.83
CA ASP A 26 -25.67 -6.82 2.90
C ASP A 26 -26.42 -7.99 3.54
N LEU A 27 -25.70 -8.88 4.21
CA LEU A 27 -26.29 -9.99 4.95
C LEU A 27 -27.20 -9.51 6.10
N ALA A 28 -26.75 -8.51 6.86
CA ALA A 28 -27.52 -7.92 7.94
C ALA A 28 -28.81 -7.26 7.42
N MET A 29 -28.76 -6.58 6.27
CA MET A 29 -29.93 -6.00 5.64
C MET A 29 -30.92 -7.06 5.15
N GLN A 30 -30.44 -8.12 4.50
CA GLN A 30 -31.28 -9.23 4.02
C GLN A 30 -31.99 -9.96 5.17
N THR A 31 -31.38 -9.98 6.36
CA THR A 31 -31.93 -10.61 7.57
C THR A 31 -32.68 -9.64 8.48
N PHE A 32 -32.91 -8.39 8.04
CA PHE A 32 -33.53 -7.30 8.83
C PHE A 32 -32.85 -7.08 10.19
N ASN A 33 -31.55 -7.36 10.26
CA ASN A 33 -30.76 -7.21 11.47
C ASN A 33 -30.49 -5.72 11.74
N PRO A 34 -30.82 -5.20 12.94
CA PRO A 34 -30.62 -3.78 13.28
C PRO A 34 -29.15 -3.34 13.26
N LYS A 35 -28.20 -4.29 13.29
CA LYS A 35 -26.77 -4.01 13.19
C LYS A 35 -26.32 -3.52 11.81
N ALA A 36 -27.16 -3.62 10.77
CA ALA A 36 -26.83 -3.12 9.43
C ALA A 36 -26.39 -1.65 9.44
N LYS A 37 -27.03 -0.81 10.26
CA LYS A 37 -26.68 0.61 10.40
C LYS A 37 -25.28 0.81 10.97
N PHE A 38 -24.93 0.07 12.02
CA PHE A 38 -23.61 0.13 12.65
C PHE A 38 -22.48 -0.35 11.72
N LEU A 39 -22.75 -1.35 10.88
CA LEU A 39 -21.81 -1.81 9.86
C LEU A 39 -21.59 -0.76 8.77
N SER A 40 -22.66 -0.07 8.37
CA SER A 40 -22.58 1.04 7.40
C SER A 40 -21.75 2.21 7.92
N GLU A 41 -21.91 2.57 9.20
CA GLU A 41 -21.15 3.66 9.84
C GLU A 41 -19.65 3.31 9.91
N GLN A 42 -19.30 2.10 10.37
CA GLN A 42 -17.91 1.64 10.37
C GLN A 42 -17.29 1.57 8.96
N ARG A 43 -18.05 1.17 7.94
CA ARG A 43 -17.56 1.19 6.57
C ARG A 43 -17.23 2.61 6.12
N ALA A 44 -18.13 3.56 6.37
CA ALA A 44 -17.92 4.95 6.00
C ALA A 44 -16.67 5.54 6.67
N GLU A 45 -16.41 5.21 7.94
CA GLU A 45 -15.18 5.61 8.64
C GLU A 45 -13.91 5.07 7.95
N LEU A 46 -13.92 3.79 7.57
CA LEU A 46 -12.78 3.18 6.87
C LEU A 46 -12.59 3.74 5.45
N GLU A 47 -13.68 4.09 4.75
CA GLU A 47 -13.60 4.75 3.43
C GLU A 47 -12.92 6.12 3.53
N VAL A 48 -13.21 6.88 4.59
CA VAL A 48 -12.54 8.16 4.87
C VAL A 48 -11.06 7.94 5.15
N GLU A 49 -10.72 7.01 6.06
CA GLU A 49 -9.32 6.69 6.37
C GLU A 49 -8.55 6.25 5.11
N ARG A 50 -9.16 5.40 4.28
CA ARG A 50 -8.60 4.96 3.01
C ARG A 50 -8.30 6.13 2.08
N ALA A 51 -9.25 7.06 1.94
CA ALA A 51 -9.08 8.24 1.11
C ALA A 51 -7.92 9.14 1.60
N GLU A 52 -7.80 9.33 2.92
CA GLU A 52 -6.70 10.10 3.51
C GLU A 52 -5.33 9.45 3.26
N VAL A 53 -5.24 8.13 3.45
CA VAL A 53 -4.00 7.38 3.20
C VAL A 53 -3.63 7.41 1.71
N GLN A 54 -4.62 7.31 0.82
CA GLN A 54 -4.42 7.38 -0.63
C GLN A 54 -3.92 8.76 -1.06
N ALA A 55 -4.53 9.84 -0.58
CA ALA A 55 -4.08 11.20 -0.87
C ALA A 55 -2.63 11.43 -0.39
N PHE A 56 -2.27 10.88 0.78
CA PHE A 56 -0.90 10.95 1.28
C PHE A 56 0.09 10.17 0.39
N LEU A 57 -0.30 9.02 -0.15
CA LEU A 57 0.51 8.27 -1.10
C LEU A 57 0.78 9.06 -2.38
N GLU A 58 -0.24 9.71 -2.95
CA GLU A 58 -0.10 10.52 -4.15
C GLU A 58 0.92 11.65 -3.93
N VAL A 59 0.86 12.33 -2.79
CA VAL A 59 1.84 13.37 -2.43
C VAL A 59 3.25 12.79 -2.32
N LEU A 60 3.41 11.60 -1.71
CA LEU A 60 4.72 10.95 -1.62
C LEU A 60 5.26 10.53 -3.00
N GLN A 61 4.40 10.04 -3.88
CA GLN A 61 4.77 9.66 -5.24
C GLN A 61 5.21 10.88 -6.07
N GLN A 62 4.47 11.98 -5.98
CA GLN A 62 4.85 13.24 -6.64
C GLN A 62 6.20 13.75 -6.15
N LYS A 63 6.43 13.75 -4.83
CA LYS A 63 7.73 14.13 -4.25
C LYS A 63 8.85 13.22 -4.72
N ALA A 64 8.63 11.90 -4.70
CA ALA A 64 9.61 10.92 -5.16
C ALA A 64 9.98 11.13 -6.63
N ALA A 65 8.98 11.35 -7.50
CA ALA A 65 9.20 11.65 -8.91
C ALA A 65 10.03 12.94 -9.09
N ALA A 66 9.69 14.02 -8.38
CA ALA A 66 10.45 15.27 -8.43
C ALA A 66 11.92 15.08 -8.02
N TYR A 67 12.19 14.32 -6.95
CA TYR A 67 13.56 14.01 -6.54
C TYR A 67 14.33 13.22 -7.61
N VAL A 68 13.69 12.23 -8.22
CA VAL A 68 14.29 11.41 -9.29
C VAL A 68 14.61 12.27 -10.50
N GLU A 69 13.69 13.12 -10.94
CA GLU A 69 13.93 14.05 -12.04
C GLU A 69 15.11 14.97 -11.75
N SER A 70 15.19 15.53 -10.53
CA SER A 70 16.30 16.39 -10.12
C SER A 70 17.65 15.65 -10.06
N PHE A 71 17.64 14.32 -9.87
CA PHE A 71 18.84 13.49 -9.77
C PHE A 71 19.38 13.02 -11.13
N LYS A 72 18.58 13.05 -12.20
CA LYS A 72 18.99 12.60 -13.55
C LYS A 72 20.33 13.17 -14.04
N PRO A 73 20.66 14.46 -13.85
CA PRO A 73 21.96 14.99 -14.27
C PRO A 73 23.13 14.33 -13.52
N THR A 74 22.97 14.12 -12.21
CA THR A 74 23.97 13.45 -11.37
C THR A 74 24.10 11.97 -11.74
N GLU A 75 23.00 11.28 -12.02
CA GLU A 75 23.02 9.91 -12.52
C GLU A 75 23.81 9.78 -13.83
N LYS A 76 23.60 10.70 -14.79
CA LYS A 76 24.36 10.71 -16.04
C LYS A 76 25.86 10.85 -15.80
N ALA A 77 26.26 11.73 -14.89
CA ALA A 77 27.66 11.91 -14.51
C ALA A 77 28.24 10.65 -13.83
N LEU A 78 27.50 10.03 -12.91
CA LEU A 78 27.93 8.82 -12.22
C LEU A 78 28.08 7.63 -13.17
N ARG A 79 27.16 7.47 -14.13
CA ARG A 79 27.26 6.42 -15.16
C ARG A 79 28.43 6.65 -16.12
N ALA A 80 28.79 7.90 -16.40
CA ALA A 80 29.94 8.22 -17.23
C ALA A 80 31.28 7.89 -16.55
N ILE A 81 31.34 8.00 -15.22
CA ILE A 81 32.54 7.70 -14.42
C ILE A 81 32.62 6.23 -14.01
N SER A 82 31.47 5.57 -13.83
CA SER A 82 31.36 4.20 -13.34
C SER A 82 30.34 3.40 -14.15
N ASN A 83 30.82 2.35 -14.82
CA ASN A 83 29.97 1.37 -15.51
C ASN A 83 29.06 0.56 -14.57
N ALA A 84 29.25 0.65 -13.25
CA ALA A 84 28.55 -0.17 -12.25
C ALA A 84 27.44 0.58 -11.49
N PHE A 85 27.12 1.84 -11.86
CA PHE A 85 26.09 2.60 -11.15
C PHE A 85 24.70 1.96 -11.32
N VAL A 86 24.06 1.59 -10.21
CA VAL A 86 22.69 1.08 -10.14
C VAL A 86 21.79 2.16 -9.57
N HIS A 87 20.67 2.44 -10.24
CA HIS A 87 19.73 3.45 -9.75
C HIS A 87 19.07 2.99 -8.42
N PRO A 88 19.01 3.86 -7.39
CA PRO A 88 18.40 3.54 -6.09
C PRO A 88 16.97 2.99 -6.10
N ILE A 89 16.18 3.28 -7.15
CA ILE A 89 14.82 2.76 -7.30
C ILE A 89 14.83 1.25 -7.52
N PHE A 90 15.78 0.73 -8.30
CA PHE A 90 15.87 -0.69 -8.59
C PHE A 90 16.23 -1.48 -7.33
N GLU A 91 17.13 -0.95 -6.50
CA GLU A 91 17.45 -1.55 -5.21
C GLU A 91 16.25 -1.55 -4.27
N LEU A 92 15.52 -0.43 -4.22
CA LEU A 92 14.29 -0.32 -3.43
C LEU A 92 13.22 -1.33 -3.89
N GLN A 93 13.00 -1.47 -5.20
CA GLN A 93 12.06 -2.43 -5.76
C GLN A 93 12.46 -3.87 -5.41
N ARG A 94 13.75 -4.20 -5.49
CA ARG A 94 14.27 -5.51 -5.09
C ARG A 94 14.03 -5.77 -3.61
N HIS A 95 14.28 -4.79 -2.75
CA HIS A 95 14.06 -4.90 -1.31
C HIS A 95 12.57 -5.08 -0.98
N ASN A 96 11.69 -4.29 -1.59
CA ASN A 96 10.24 -4.42 -1.42
C ASN A 96 9.75 -5.81 -1.86
N LYS A 97 10.20 -6.31 -3.01
CA LYS A 97 9.85 -7.65 -3.49
C LYS A 97 10.32 -8.75 -2.53
N ALA A 98 11.51 -8.60 -1.95
CA ALA A 98 12.01 -9.53 -0.94
C ALA A 98 11.17 -9.47 0.35
N ARG A 99 10.74 -8.28 0.77
CA ARG A 99 9.86 -8.11 1.95
C ARG A 99 8.49 -8.76 1.72
N SER A 100 7.86 -8.55 0.56
CA SER A 100 6.57 -9.17 0.23
C SER A 100 6.66 -10.69 0.26
N ARG A 101 7.68 -11.28 -0.37
CA ARG A 101 7.91 -12.73 -0.36
C ARG A 101 8.02 -13.32 1.04
N LYS A 102 8.71 -12.64 1.96
CA LYS A 102 8.84 -13.09 3.35
C LYS A 102 7.51 -13.08 4.09
N LEU A 103 6.68 -12.06 3.84
CA LEU A 103 5.35 -11.98 4.43
C LEU A 103 4.43 -13.07 3.88
N ASP A 104 4.46 -13.32 2.57
CA ASP A 104 3.65 -14.39 1.96
C ASP A 104 4.03 -15.76 2.53
N GLN A 105 5.34 -16.01 2.72
CA GLN A 105 5.84 -17.23 3.37
C GLN A 105 5.36 -17.35 4.82
N TYR A 106 5.37 -16.24 5.58
CA TYR A 106 4.87 -16.21 6.95
C TYR A 106 3.38 -16.55 7.01
N TYR A 107 2.55 -15.90 6.19
CA TYR A 107 1.12 -16.18 6.15
C TYR A 107 0.83 -17.63 5.76
N ALA A 108 1.56 -18.17 4.77
CA ALA A 108 1.43 -19.57 4.38
C ALA A 108 1.77 -20.53 5.53
N ALA A 109 2.82 -20.24 6.31
CA ALA A 109 3.20 -21.06 7.46
C ALA A 109 2.15 -21.01 8.59
N THR A 110 1.59 -19.84 8.88
CA THR A 110 0.59 -19.66 9.95
C THR A 110 -0.80 -20.23 9.63
N VAL A 111 -1.13 -20.45 8.35
CA VAL A 111 -2.40 -21.07 7.93
C VAL A 111 -2.36 -22.60 8.06
N HIS A 112 -1.17 -23.17 8.30
CA HIS A 112 -0.97 -24.61 8.49
C HIS A 112 -0.71 -25.01 9.96
N GLU A 113 -0.84 -24.08 10.90
CA GLU A 113 -0.90 -24.32 12.35
C GLU A 113 -2.34 -24.19 12.86
#